data_AF-A0A484ZED3-F1
#
_entry.id   AF-A0A484ZED3-F1
#
_cell.length_a   1.000
_cell.length_b   1.000
_cell.length_c   1.000
_cell.angle_alpha   90.00
_cell.angle_beta   90.00
_cell.angle_gamma   90.00
#
_symmetry.space_group_name_H-M   'P 1'
#
loop_
_entity.id
_entity.type
_entity.pdbx_description
1 polymer ?
#
loop_
_entity_poly.entity_id
_entity_poly.type
_entity_poly.pdbx_seq_one_letter_code
_entity_poly.pdbx_strand_id
1 'polypeptide(L)'
;MNGTSFAIDSAFPTTGFTGATFTLWMNGVDTQTNDRYIWASNQPWVSVLGGQVTLTATPTTATRTVTITATPTAGGPAVTYTFSLARWFMSNGLTKSDGSTSDAWCSTQGAQAPTRQGVTSDIGSGATRGTGSLWGEWGSMPNYGSQWSGDYYWTKDMALSGKRYSVGMTYGSLNLSLPSTLYYTLCVTAL
;
A
#
# COMPACT_ATOMS: atom_id res chain seq x y z
N MET A 1 11.59 0.58 -3.92
CA MET A 1 10.35 1.28 -3.54
C MET A 1 10.51 1.97 -2.19
N ASN A 2 10.50 3.30 -2.18
CA ASN A 2 10.73 4.11 -0.98
C ASN A 2 11.99 3.69 -0.18
N GLY A 3 13.14 3.59 -0.88
CA GLY A 3 14.41 3.17 -0.29
C GLY A 3 14.57 1.67 0.02
N THR A 4 13.59 0.81 -0.28
CA THR A 4 13.67 -0.65 -0.02
C THR A 4 13.43 -1.46 -1.29
N SER A 5 14.18 -2.55 -1.48
CA SER A 5 13.98 -3.53 -2.54
C SER A 5 13.32 -4.80 -1.99
N PHE A 6 12.39 -5.36 -2.75
CA PHE A 6 11.78 -6.66 -2.47
C PHE A 6 12.22 -7.65 -3.56
N ALA A 7 12.46 -8.89 -3.18
CA ALA A 7 12.74 -9.95 -4.15
C ALA A 7 11.50 -10.24 -5.00
N ILE A 8 11.69 -10.63 -6.26
CA ILE A 8 10.58 -10.85 -7.21
C ILE A 8 9.66 -12.01 -6.79
N ASP A 9 10.15 -12.91 -5.94
CA ASP A 9 9.43 -14.05 -5.40
C ASP A 9 8.74 -13.76 -4.04
N SER A 10 8.86 -12.53 -3.51
CA SER A 10 8.34 -12.18 -2.18
C SER A 10 6.82 -11.94 -2.12
N ALA A 11 6.09 -12.35 -3.17
CA ALA A 11 4.65 -12.12 -3.37
C ALA A 11 4.20 -10.65 -3.28
N PHE A 12 5.13 -9.69 -3.37
CA PHE A 12 4.85 -8.27 -3.31
C PHE A 12 4.17 -7.77 -4.61
N PRO A 13 3.36 -6.71 -4.57
CA PRO A 13 2.60 -6.25 -3.43
C PRO A 13 1.37 -7.14 -3.18
N THR A 14 0.94 -7.24 -1.91
CA THR A 14 -0.36 -7.84 -1.53
C THR A 14 -1.37 -6.80 -1.07
N THR A 15 -0.94 -5.55 -0.89
CA THR A 15 -1.78 -4.41 -0.55
C THR A 15 -1.67 -3.35 -1.64
N GLY A 16 -2.64 -2.46 -1.76
CA GLY A 16 -2.56 -1.34 -2.69
C GLY A 16 -3.41 -0.17 -2.28
N PHE A 17 -3.15 0.98 -2.89
CA PHE A 17 -3.95 2.19 -2.80
C PHE A 17 -3.73 3.02 -4.08
N THR A 18 -4.62 3.96 -4.36
CA THR A 18 -4.49 4.83 -5.54
C THR A 18 -3.24 5.69 -5.41
N GLY A 19 -2.37 5.64 -6.41
CA GLY A 19 -1.08 6.33 -6.44
C GLY A 19 0.08 5.54 -5.83
N ALA A 20 -0.14 4.31 -5.38
CA ALA A 20 0.96 3.44 -4.96
C ALA A 20 1.86 3.10 -6.16
N THR A 21 3.18 3.27 -5.99
CA THR A 21 4.15 3.08 -7.07
C THR A 21 5.33 2.21 -6.68
N PHE A 22 5.73 1.27 -7.53
CA PHE A 22 6.99 0.54 -7.38
C PHE A 22 7.71 0.45 -8.71
N THR A 23 8.97 0.05 -8.70
CA THR A 23 9.80 -0.01 -9.91
C THR A 23 10.43 -1.39 -10.02
N LEU A 24 10.26 -2.01 -11.18
CA LEU A 24 10.94 -3.24 -11.56
C LEU A 24 12.31 -2.87 -12.15
N TRP A 25 13.34 -3.62 -11.77
CA TRP A 25 14.71 -3.40 -12.25
C TRP A 25 15.15 -4.59 -13.09
N MET A 26 15.31 -4.40 -14.40
CA MET A 26 15.63 -5.51 -15.31
C MET A 26 17.05 -6.06 -15.13
N ASN A 27 17.97 -5.25 -14.61
CA ASN A 27 19.31 -5.68 -14.19
C ASN A 27 19.38 -6.11 -12.71
N GLY A 28 18.25 -6.07 -11.99
CA GLY A 28 18.18 -6.41 -10.55
C GLY A 28 18.72 -5.34 -9.60
N VAL A 29 19.20 -4.19 -10.09
CA VAL A 29 19.88 -3.17 -9.26
C VAL A 29 19.26 -1.78 -9.43
N ASP A 30 18.95 -1.37 -10.65
CA ASP A 30 18.40 -0.05 -10.96
C ASP A 30 17.60 -0.03 -12.28
N THR A 31 17.27 1.17 -12.76
CA THR A 31 16.45 1.37 -13.97
C THR A 31 17.25 1.51 -15.25
N GLN A 32 18.59 1.40 -15.24
CA GLN A 32 19.44 1.77 -16.39
C GLN A 32 19.19 0.91 -17.63
N THR A 33 18.65 -0.30 -17.47
CA THR A 33 18.36 -1.21 -18.58
C THR A 33 16.88 -1.29 -18.92
N ASN A 34 16.01 -0.55 -18.21
CA ASN A 34 14.56 -0.65 -18.39
C ASN A 34 14.07 -0.06 -19.73
N ASP A 35 14.84 0.84 -20.32
CA ASP A 35 14.58 1.45 -21.63
C ASP A 35 14.74 0.46 -22.80
N ARG A 36 15.40 -0.67 -22.58
CA ARG A 36 15.54 -1.78 -23.53
C ARG A 36 14.29 -2.66 -23.63
N TYR A 37 13.21 -2.28 -22.94
CA TYR A 37 11.99 -3.06 -22.86
C TYR A 37 10.76 -2.21 -23.16
N ILE A 38 9.83 -2.82 -23.91
CA ILE A 38 8.47 -2.31 -24.06
C ILE A 38 7.64 -2.89 -22.91
N TRP A 39 7.00 -2.02 -22.14
CA TRP A 39 6.26 -2.39 -20.94
C TRP A 39 4.75 -2.40 -21.20
N ALA A 40 4.08 -3.41 -20.66
CA ALA A 40 2.62 -3.52 -20.70
C ALA A 40 2.08 -4.08 -19.39
N SER A 41 0.84 -3.73 -19.06
CA SER A 41 0.04 -4.32 -17.99
C SER A 41 -1.19 -4.98 -18.61
N ASN A 42 -1.62 -6.12 -18.08
CA ASN A 42 -2.90 -6.73 -18.47
C ASN A 42 -4.12 -6.10 -17.79
N GLN A 43 -3.93 -5.20 -16.81
CA GLN A 43 -5.01 -4.55 -16.08
C GLN A 43 -5.07 -3.04 -16.35
N PRO A 44 -6.27 -2.47 -16.62
CA PRO A 44 -6.43 -1.06 -16.97
C PRO A 44 -6.25 -0.09 -15.79
N TRP A 45 -6.36 -0.59 -14.56
CA TRP A 45 -6.14 0.18 -13.32
C TRP A 45 -4.66 0.18 -12.88
N VAL A 46 -3.76 -0.27 -13.76
CA VAL A 46 -2.32 -0.30 -13.54
C VAL A 46 -1.61 0.29 -14.75
N SER A 47 -0.84 1.36 -14.56
CA SER A 47 0.06 1.89 -15.59
C SER A 47 1.48 1.42 -15.35
N VAL A 48 2.25 1.26 -16.44
CA VAL A 48 3.67 0.97 -16.37
C VAL A 48 4.44 1.82 -17.37
N LEU A 49 5.44 2.57 -16.87
CA LEU A 49 6.29 3.44 -17.68
C LEU A 49 7.74 3.27 -17.24
N GLY A 50 8.62 2.84 -18.15
CA GLY A 50 10.05 2.62 -17.84
C GLY A 50 10.27 1.64 -16.66
N GLY A 51 9.38 0.66 -16.49
CA GLY A 51 9.38 -0.28 -15.37
C GLY A 51 8.81 0.26 -14.05
N GLN A 52 8.43 1.54 -13.97
CA GLN A 52 7.65 2.06 -12.84
C GLN A 52 6.19 1.68 -13.02
N VAL A 53 5.67 0.91 -12.08
CA VAL A 53 4.29 0.45 -11.99
C VAL A 53 3.53 1.36 -11.03
N THR A 54 2.38 1.88 -11.44
CA THR A 54 1.50 2.75 -10.65
C THR A 54 0.09 2.16 -10.61
N LEU A 55 -0.46 2.01 -9.40
CA LEU A 55 -1.85 1.60 -9.21
C LEU A 55 -2.76 2.83 -9.27
N THR A 56 -3.67 2.90 -10.24
CA THR A 56 -4.44 4.12 -10.54
C THR A 56 -5.89 4.07 -10.07
N ALA A 57 -6.44 2.88 -9.82
CA ALA A 57 -7.79 2.72 -9.31
C ALA A 57 -7.94 1.40 -8.54
N THR A 58 -8.99 1.32 -7.72
CA THR A 58 -9.34 0.12 -6.96
C THR A 58 -9.75 -1.02 -7.91
N PRO A 59 -9.13 -2.21 -7.81
CA PRO A 59 -9.57 -3.39 -8.57
C PRO A 59 -10.82 -4.03 -7.97
N THR A 60 -11.36 -5.02 -8.67
CA THR A 60 -12.33 -5.98 -8.13
C THR A 60 -11.66 -7.31 -7.82
N THR A 61 -12.38 -8.22 -7.17
CA THR A 61 -11.91 -9.60 -6.94
C THR A 61 -11.49 -10.30 -8.23
N ALA A 62 -12.15 -10.01 -9.35
CA ALA A 62 -11.85 -10.60 -10.64
C ALA A 62 -10.60 -10.00 -11.32
N THR A 63 -10.23 -8.77 -10.97
CA THR A 63 -9.16 -8.01 -11.65
C THR A 63 -7.95 -7.73 -10.76
N ARG A 64 -7.94 -8.20 -9.51
CA ARG A 64 -6.85 -7.97 -8.52
C ARG A 64 -5.52 -8.63 -8.84
N THR A 65 -5.48 -9.55 -9.82
CA THR A 65 -4.25 -10.18 -10.31
C THR A 65 -3.75 -9.46 -11.55
N VAL A 66 -2.51 -8.97 -11.45
CA VAL A 66 -1.84 -8.17 -12.47
C VAL A 66 -0.63 -8.94 -12.98
N THR A 67 -0.45 -8.93 -14.29
CA THR A 67 0.77 -9.35 -14.97
C THR A 67 1.34 -8.16 -15.72
N ILE A 68 2.55 -7.76 -15.32
CA ILE A 68 3.38 -6.81 -16.05
C ILE A 68 4.27 -7.59 -17.01
N THR A 69 4.31 -7.18 -18.26
CA THR A 69 5.11 -7.78 -19.32
C THR A 69 6.16 -6.80 -19.80
N ALA A 70 7.42 -7.22 -19.82
CA ALA A 70 8.56 -6.49 -20.37
C ALA A 70 9.09 -7.24 -21.61
N THR A 71 8.87 -6.68 -22.79
CA THR A 71 9.30 -7.28 -24.07
C THR A 71 10.60 -6.63 -24.53
N PRO A 72 11.71 -7.39 -24.71
CA PRO A 72 12.98 -6.83 -25.17
C PRO A 72 12.85 -6.17 -26.55
N THR A 73 13.36 -4.95 -26.71
CA THR A 73 13.36 -4.25 -28.00
C THR A 73 14.31 -4.87 -29.02
N ALA A 74 15.37 -5.54 -28.55
CA ALA A 74 16.32 -6.28 -29.38
C ALA A 74 15.77 -7.63 -29.88
N GLY A 75 14.54 -8.01 -29.51
CA GLY A 75 13.97 -9.33 -29.73
C GLY A 75 14.33 -10.34 -28.65
N GLY A 76 13.56 -11.43 -28.59
CA GLY A 76 13.69 -12.47 -27.55
C GLY A 76 12.39 -12.68 -26.75
N PRO A 77 12.39 -13.61 -25.78
CA PRO A 77 11.23 -13.88 -24.96
C PRO A 77 10.92 -12.71 -24.03
N ALA A 78 9.63 -12.45 -23.82
CA ALA A 78 9.18 -11.48 -22.84
C ALA A 78 9.41 -11.99 -21.42
N VAL A 79 9.69 -11.06 -20.50
CA VAL A 79 9.78 -11.32 -19.06
C VAL A 79 8.48 -10.84 -18.41
N THR A 80 7.93 -11.64 -17.51
CA THR A 80 6.68 -11.30 -16.82
C THR A 80 6.87 -11.23 -15.32
N TYR A 81 6.10 -10.35 -14.69
CA TYR A 81 5.96 -10.25 -13.25
C TYR A 81 4.48 -10.26 -12.89
N THR A 82 4.06 -11.22 -12.05
CA THR A 82 2.67 -11.37 -11.65
C THR A 82 2.53 -11.18 -10.15
N PHE A 83 1.56 -10.35 -9.75
CA PHE A 83 1.19 -10.13 -8.36
C PHE A 83 -0.33 -10.10 -8.19
N SER A 84 -0.79 -10.37 -6.97
CA SER A 84 -2.21 -10.34 -6.63
C SER A 84 -2.43 -9.53 -5.36
N LEU A 85 -3.27 -8.51 -5.45
CA LEU A 85 -3.66 -7.73 -4.28
C LEU A 85 -4.71 -8.51 -3.46
N ALA A 86 -4.58 -8.46 -2.14
CA ALA A 86 -5.55 -9.01 -1.18
C ALA A 86 -6.32 -7.90 -0.46
N ARG A 87 -5.75 -6.69 -0.36
CA ARG A 87 -6.34 -5.57 0.36
C ARG A 87 -6.13 -4.26 -0.38
N TRP A 88 -7.15 -3.42 -0.40
CA TRP A 88 -7.08 -2.06 -0.93
C TRP A 88 -7.32 -1.04 0.16
N PHE A 89 -6.41 -0.09 0.32
CA PHE A 89 -6.47 0.96 1.33
C PHE A 89 -6.94 2.28 0.72
N MET A 90 -7.70 3.04 1.51
CA MET A 90 -8.14 4.39 1.17
C MET A 90 -8.13 5.28 2.41
N SER A 91 -7.69 6.52 2.25
CA SER A 91 -7.75 7.55 3.29
C SER A 91 -8.87 8.54 3.03
N ASN A 92 -9.43 9.15 4.08
CA ASN A 92 -10.31 10.33 3.95
C ASN A 92 -9.52 11.64 3.80
N GLY A 93 -8.46 11.60 2.98
CA GLY A 93 -7.47 12.67 2.84
C GLY A 93 -6.89 13.12 4.19
N LEU A 94 -6.79 14.44 4.36
CA LEU A 94 -6.26 15.07 5.57
C LEU A 94 -7.33 15.40 6.62
N THR A 95 -8.45 14.67 6.61
CA THR A 95 -9.52 14.85 7.61
C THR A 95 -9.24 14.02 8.85
N LYS A 96 -9.22 14.68 10.02
CA LYS A 96 -9.11 14.00 11.33
C LYS A 96 -10.49 13.81 11.95
N SER A 97 -10.72 12.67 12.58
CA SER A 97 -11.93 12.37 13.33
C SER A 97 -11.63 11.47 14.53
N ASP A 98 -12.60 11.35 15.44
CA ASP A 98 -12.58 10.29 16.43
C ASP A 98 -12.72 8.91 15.78
N GLY A 99 -12.43 7.85 16.55
CA GLY A 99 -12.42 6.48 16.04
C GLY A 99 -13.79 6.02 15.54
N SER A 100 -14.88 6.37 16.24
CA SER A 100 -16.23 5.94 15.85
C SER A 100 -16.71 6.62 14.58
N THR A 101 -16.42 7.91 14.42
CA THR A 101 -16.68 8.67 13.20
C THR A 101 -15.85 8.15 12.04
N SER A 102 -14.60 7.75 12.29
CA SER A 102 -13.73 7.12 11.29
C SER A 102 -14.30 5.79 10.81
N ASP A 103 -14.82 4.95 11.72
CA ASP A 103 -15.44 3.67 11.37
C ASP A 103 -16.72 3.86 10.55
N ALA A 104 -17.57 4.80 10.98
CA ALA A 104 -18.79 5.15 10.26
C ALA A 104 -18.46 5.62 8.84
N TRP A 105 -17.45 6.48 8.68
CA TRP A 105 -17.00 6.90 7.36
C TRP A 105 -16.53 5.72 6.51
N CYS A 106 -15.69 4.83 7.03
CA CYS A 106 -15.28 3.63 6.30
C CYS A 106 -16.49 2.79 5.86
N SER A 107 -17.48 2.62 6.74
CA SER A 107 -18.70 1.87 6.40
C SER A 107 -19.48 2.52 5.26
N THR A 108 -19.54 3.85 5.19
CA THR A 108 -20.21 4.55 4.05
C THR A 108 -19.49 4.34 2.72
N GLN A 109 -18.19 4.03 2.76
CA GLN A 109 -17.38 3.67 1.58
C GLN A 109 -17.45 2.18 1.23
N GLY A 110 -18.26 1.38 1.94
CA GLY A 110 -18.29 -0.08 1.79
C GLY A 110 -17.02 -0.77 2.28
N ALA A 111 -16.27 -0.13 3.18
CA ALA A 111 -15.00 -0.57 3.72
C ALA A 111 -15.06 -0.68 5.25
N GLN A 112 -13.94 -1.01 5.88
CA GLN A 112 -13.79 -1.00 7.35
C GLN A 112 -12.48 -0.36 7.76
N ALA A 113 -12.35 0.09 9.00
CA ALA A 113 -11.03 0.42 9.54
C ALA A 113 -10.13 -0.84 9.55
N PRO A 114 -8.84 -0.72 9.19
CA PRO A 114 -7.94 -1.87 9.11
C PRO A 114 -7.55 -2.38 10.48
N THR A 115 -7.17 -3.66 10.57
CA THR A 115 -6.44 -4.14 11.75
C THR A 115 -5.06 -3.49 11.82
N ARG A 116 -4.52 -3.35 13.02
CA ARG A 116 -3.14 -2.94 13.29
C ARG A 116 -2.15 -3.73 12.44
N GLN A 117 -2.27 -5.05 12.45
CA GLN A 117 -1.41 -5.95 11.67
C GLN A 117 -1.54 -5.76 10.16
N GLY A 118 -2.71 -5.30 9.68
CA GLY A 118 -2.90 -4.94 8.28
C GLY A 118 -2.19 -3.65 7.88
N VAL A 119 -1.84 -2.79 8.85
CA VAL A 119 -1.20 -1.50 8.61
C VAL A 119 0.30 -1.55 8.88
N THR A 120 0.73 -2.15 9.99
CA THR A 120 2.15 -2.16 10.40
C THR A 120 2.53 -3.48 11.07
N SER A 121 3.82 -3.83 10.96
CA SER A 121 4.44 -4.92 11.74
C SER A 121 4.82 -4.49 13.16
N ASP A 122 4.78 -3.19 13.48
CA ASP A 122 5.22 -2.67 14.78
C ASP A 122 4.36 -3.19 15.93
N ILE A 123 5.03 -3.77 16.93
CA ILE A 123 4.46 -4.26 18.19
C ILE A 123 4.91 -3.43 19.40
N GLY A 124 5.47 -2.23 19.18
CA GLY A 124 6.05 -1.34 20.18
C GLY A 124 7.57 -1.26 20.15
N SER A 125 8.21 -1.79 19.09
CA SER A 125 9.67 -1.87 18.93
C SER A 125 10.16 -1.26 17.60
N GLY A 126 9.27 -0.61 16.86
CA GLY A 126 9.53 -0.10 15.52
C GLY A 126 9.00 -1.04 14.44
N ALA A 127 8.56 -0.46 13.33
CA ALA A 127 8.08 -1.20 12.18
C ALA A 127 9.24 -1.70 11.30
N THR A 128 9.02 -2.85 10.67
CA THR A 128 9.93 -3.42 9.67
C THR A 128 9.25 -3.46 8.30
N ARG A 129 10.05 -3.29 7.24
CA ARG A 129 9.57 -3.46 5.86
C ARG A 129 9.34 -4.95 5.57
N GLY A 130 8.27 -5.26 4.84
CA GLY A 130 7.84 -6.63 4.58
C GLY A 130 6.49 -6.70 3.87
N THR A 131 6.25 -7.81 3.17
CA THR A 131 4.97 -8.08 2.49
C THR A 131 3.84 -8.33 3.49
N GLY A 132 2.62 -7.87 3.19
CA GLY A 132 1.40 -8.22 3.93
C GLY A 132 0.74 -7.09 4.71
N SER A 133 1.40 -5.94 4.88
CA SER A 133 0.86 -4.76 5.56
C SER A 133 1.12 -3.48 4.77
N LEU A 134 0.25 -2.47 4.92
CA LEU A 134 0.35 -1.20 4.18
C LEU A 134 1.74 -0.55 4.35
N TRP A 135 2.13 -0.24 5.59
CA TRP A 135 3.41 0.42 5.85
C TRP A 135 4.59 -0.52 5.58
N GLY A 136 4.45 -1.82 5.85
CA GLY A 136 5.50 -2.79 5.55
C GLY A 136 5.86 -2.82 4.06
N GLU A 137 4.84 -2.82 3.19
CA GLU A 137 5.02 -2.88 1.74
C GLU A 137 5.47 -1.55 1.16
N TRP A 138 4.86 -0.45 1.61
CA TRP A 138 4.97 0.83 0.92
C TRP A 138 5.80 1.88 1.69
N GLY A 139 6.07 1.67 2.98
CA GLY A 139 6.88 2.57 3.81
C GLY A 139 6.17 3.87 4.16
N SER A 140 6.92 4.98 4.21
CA SER A 140 6.39 6.28 4.60
C SER A 140 5.34 6.81 3.63
N MET A 141 4.09 6.99 4.10
CA MET A 141 2.95 7.39 3.25
C MET A 141 3.02 8.81 2.66
N PRO A 142 3.60 9.82 3.33
CA PRO A 142 3.84 11.14 2.73
C PRO A 142 4.57 11.12 1.38
N ASN A 143 5.30 10.05 1.06
CA ASN A 143 6.02 9.92 -0.20
C ASN A 143 5.10 9.63 -1.40
N TYR A 144 3.80 9.40 -1.19
CA TYR A 144 2.81 9.11 -2.24
C TYR A 144 1.86 10.27 -2.56
N GLY A 145 2.11 11.45 -2.02
CA GLY A 145 1.37 12.67 -2.35
C GLY A 145 0.71 13.34 -1.15
N SER A 146 0.15 14.52 -1.40
CA SER A 146 -0.37 15.44 -0.36
C SER A 146 -1.61 14.94 0.36
N GLN A 147 -2.28 13.90 -0.15
CA GLN A 147 -3.40 13.25 0.53
C GLN A 147 -2.98 12.39 1.73
N TRP A 148 -1.69 12.09 1.88
CA TRP A 148 -1.15 11.28 2.96
C TRP A 148 -0.39 12.13 3.97
N SER A 149 -0.82 12.09 5.23
CA SER A 149 -0.06 12.63 6.36
C SER A 149 0.94 11.61 6.89
N GLY A 150 2.02 12.09 7.50
CA GLY A 150 2.99 11.24 8.21
C GLY A 150 2.59 10.93 9.66
N ASP A 151 1.50 11.53 10.11
CA ASP A 151 0.93 11.44 11.45
C ASP A 151 0.06 10.16 11.60
N TYR A 152 -0.70 10.08 12.69
CA TYR A 152 -1.44 8.89 13.08
C TYR A 152 -2.75 8.69 12.31
N TYR A 153 -2.96 7.44 11.85
CA TYR A 153 -4.21 6.96 11.27
C TYR A 153 -4.85 5.89 12.15
N TRP A 154 -6.17 5.88 12.24
CA TRP A 154 -6.90 4.90 13.03
C TRP A 154 -6.78 3.47 12.49
N THR A 155 -6.67 2.51 13.41
CA THR A 155 -6.90 1.07 13.17
C THR A 155 -8.15 0.65 13.94
N LYS A 156 -8.73 -0.52 13.69
CA LYS A 156 -9.93 -0.99 14.41
C LYS A 156 -9.66 -1.61 15.78
N ASP A 157 -8.42 -1.98 16.08
CA ASP A 157 -8.10 -2.73 17.29
C ASP A 157 -8.18 -1.86 18.55
N MET A 158 -8.74 -2.44 19.61
CA MET A 158 -8.83 -1.86 20.95
C MET A 158 -7.88 -2.59 21.90
N ALA A 159 -7.21 -1.84 22.78
CA ALA A 159 -6.47 -2.42 23.90
C ALA A 159 -7.40 -2.68 25.09
N LEU A 160 -6.98 -3.55 26.00
CA LEU A 160 -7.72 -3.84 27.25
C LEU A 160 -7.96 -2.60 28.12
N SER A 161 -7.15 -1.55 27.94
CA SER A 161 -7.30 -0.26 28.62
C SER A 161 -8.46 0.60 28.08
N GLY A 162 -9.21 0.14 27.07
CA GLY A 162 -10.26 0.91 26.40
C GLY A 162 -9.73 1.97 25.44
N LYS A 163 -8.40 2.05 25.26
CA LYS A 163 -7.76 2.88 24.24
C LYS A 163 -7.74 2.15 22.89
N ARG A 164 -7.65 2.91 21.81
CA ARG A 164 -7.65 2.43 20.44
C ARG A 164 -6.27 2.58 19.80
N TYR A 165 -5.89 1.61 18.98
CA TYR A 165 -4.61 1.64 18.26
C TYR A 165 -4.66 2.56 17.04
N SER A 166 -3.56 3.27 16.82
CA SER A 166 -3.32 4.09 15.64
C SER A 166 -1.88 3.88 15.14
N VAL A 167 -1.61 4.19 13.88
CA VAL A 167 -0.29 4.02 13.27
C VAL A 167 0.20 5.32 12.67
N GLY A 168 1.38 5.76 13.09
CA GLY A 168 2.07 6.93 12.55
C GLY A 168 2.72 6.58 11.21
N MET A 169 2.28 7.21 10.13
CA MET A 169 2.61 6.78 8.77
C MET A 169 4.00 7.19 8.28
N THR A 170 4.74 8.02 9.02
CA THR A 170 6.15 8.30 8.71
C THR A 170 7.04 7.07 8.95
N TYR A 171 6.84 6.41 10.09
CA TYR A 171 7.71 5.32 10.57
C TYR A 171 6.99 4.00 10.80
N GLY A 172 5.69 3.93 10.54
CA GLY A 172 4.87 2.74 10.82
C GLY A 172 4.67 2.53 12.32
N SER A 173 4.92 3.55 13.13
CA SER A 173 4.99 3.45 14.59
C SER A 173 3.62 3.26 15.20
N LEU A 174 3.48 2.26 16.05
CA LEU A 174 2.26 1.99 16.79
C LEU A 174 2.06 3.04 17.89
N ASN A 175 0.82 3.50 18.05
CA ASN A 175 0.41 4.37 19.14
C ASN A 175 -0.95 3.93 19.71
N LEU A 176 -1.25 4.37 20.93
CA LEU A 176 -2.44 4.01 21.67
C LEU A 176 -3.07 5.24 22.33
N SER A 177 -4.28 5.59 21.92
CA SER A 177 -4.94 6.84 22.33
C SER A 177 -6.40 6.62 22.72
N LEU A 178 -7.00 7.60 23.42
CA LEU A 178 -8.43 7.57 23.71
C LEU A 178 -9.22 7.57 22.38
N PRO A 179 -10.32 6.81 22.26
CA PRO A 179 -11.11 6.76 21.02
C PRO A 179 -11.64 8.11 20.55
N SER A 180 -11.78 9.09 21.46
CA SER A 180 -12.19 10.47 21.18
C SER A 180 -11.07 11.36 20.60
N THR A 181 -9.83 10.87 20.51
CA THR A 181 -8.71 11.61 19.92
C THR A 181 -8.95 11.83 18.43
N LEU A 182 -8.49 12.94 17.86
CA LEU A 182 -8.65 13.20 16.43
C LEU A 182 -7.43 12.72 15.64
N TYR A 183 -7.61 11.67 14.85
CA TYR A 183 -6.61 11.11 13.95
C TYR A 183 -7.18 10.90 12.55
N TYR A 184 -6.31 10.70 11.57
CA TYR A 184 -6.73 10.54 10.19
C TYR A 184 -7.46 9.22 9.97
N THR A 185 -8.44 9.22 9.07
CA THR A 185 -9.20 8.02 8.72
C THR A 185 -8.47 7.20 7.68
N LEU A 186 -8.28 5.91 7.97
CA LEU A 186 -7.81 4.88 7.04
C LEU A 186 -8.85 3.77 6.97
N CYS A 187 -9.19 3.36 5.77
CA CYS A 187 -10.09 2.25 5.51
C CYS A 187 -9.41 1.21 4.64
N VAL A 188 -9.95 -0.01 4.70
CA VAL A 188 -9.49 -1.13 3.90
C VAL A 188 -10.68 -1.95 3.40
N THR A 189 -10.55 -2.41 2.16
CA THR A 189 -11.46 -3.37 1.51
C THR A 189 -10.68 -4.63 1.18
N ALA A 190 -11.28 -5.80 1.41
CA ALA A 190 -10.74 -7.07 0.96
C ALA A 190 -11.05 -7.26 -0.54
N LEU A 191 -10.08 -7.80 -1.28
CA LEU A 191 -10.19 -8.04 -2.73
C LEU A 191 -10.29 -9.53 -3.04
#